data_AF-A0A3N4IMG6-F1
#
_entry.id   AF-A0A3N4IMG6-F1
#
_cell.length_a   1.000
_cell.length_b   1.000
_cell.length_c   1.000
_cell.angle_alpha   90.00
_cell.angle_beta   90.00
_cell.angle_gamma   90.00
#
_symmetry.space_group_name_H-M   'P 1'
#
loop_
_entity.id
_entity.type
_entity.pdbx_description
1 polymer ?
#
loop_
_entity_poly.entity_id
_entity_poly.type
_entity_poly.pdbx_seq_one_letter_code
_entity_poly.pdbx_strand_id
1 'polypeptide(L)'
;MAEETADDEHSSPSIFKFFVEQKVRVPQPSAPDATQPHHQRTLLTLPTEIRLEIYKYCSTFALLLLCLTCQKLRYEINDAPSTLQNSFGFSEWYPDCPAISLFRVRRVADAEEQALFKRIFPKKLYITGTKHVPCYMVCGGTCFRLYLDFPRLAPVMATGWFDEPEQCRACQLCSLRSWSRIALGR
;
A
#
# COMPACT_ATOMS: atom_id res chain seq x y z
N MET A 1 -8.67 5.69 49.59
CA MET A 1 -9.73 5.60 48.59
C MET A 1 -9.04 5.41 47.26
N ALA A 2 -8.92 4.16 46.82
CA ALA A 2 -8.23 3.78 45.59
C ALA A 2 -9.25 3.82 44.45
N GLU A 3 -8.94 4.59 43.41
CA GLU A 3 -9.78 4.76 42.22
C GLU A 3 -9.26 3.79 41.17
N GLU A 4 -10.04 2.73 40.95
CA GLU A 4 -9.75 1.62 40.05
C GLU A 4 -10.24 2.01 38.66
N THR A 5 -9.32 2.45 37.79
CA THR A 5 -9.64 2.79 36.40
C THR A 5 -9.68 1.52 35.57
N ALA A 6 -10.86 1.16 35.08
CA ALA A 6 -11.08 0.06 34.16
C ALA A 6 -10.42 0.37 32.80
N ASP A 7 -9.44 -0.47 32.42
CA ASP A 7 -8.82 -0.45 31.11
C ASP A 7 -9.78 -1.07 30.07
N ASP A 8 -10.49 -0.21 29.32
CA ASP A 8 -11.25 -0.62 28.14
C ASP A 8 -10.28 -1.05 27.02
N GLU A 9 -10.04 -2.36 26.91
CA GLU A 9 -9.39 -2.98 25.75
C GLU A 9 -10.22 -2.76 24.47
N HIS A 10 -10.02 -1.62 23.83
CA HIS A 10 -10.47 -1.38 22.46
C HIS A 10 -9.69 -2.27 21.50
N SER A 11 -10.22 -3.48 21.29
CA SER A 11 -9.81 -4.43 20.25
C SER A 11 -9.87 -3.73 18.89
N SER A 12 -8.72 -3.25 18.43
CA SER A 12 -8.61 -2.59 17.14
C SER A 12 -9.04 -3.57 16.05
N PRO A 13 -10.03 -3.22 15.20
CA PRO A 13 -10.49 -4.11 14.15
C PRO A 13 -9.30 -4.43 13.24
N SER A 14 -8.88 -5.70 13.27
CA SER A 14 -7.80 -6.20 12.44
C SER A 14 -8.07 -5.84 10.99
N ILE A 15 -7.15 -5.10 10.37
CA ILE A 15 -7.23 -4.66 8.96
C ILE A 15 -7.51 -5.85 8.02
N PHE A 16 -7.15 -7.06 8.44
CA PHE A 16 -7.42 -8.32 7.76
C PHE A 16 -8.92 -8.64 7.62
N LYS A 17 -9.79 -8.27 8.57
CA LYS A 17 -11.24 -8.51 8.44
C LYS A 17 -11.84 -7.74 7.26
N PHE A 18 -11.33 -6.54 6.97
CA PHE A 18 -11.82 -5.72 5.87
C PHE A 18 -11.50 -6.30 4.48
N PHE A 19 -10.41 -7.08 4.37
CA PHE A 19 -9.98 -7.68 3.10
C PHE A 19 -10.76 -8.94 2.73
N VAL A 20 -11.25 -9.70 3.71
CA VAL A 20 -11.90 -11.00 3.47
C VAL A 20 -13.37 -10.84 3.04
N GLU A 21 -14.01 -9.70 3.32
CA GLU A 21 -15.45 -9.50 3.07
C GLU A 21 -15.81 -8.78 1.75
N GLN A 22 -14.86 -8.53 0.83
CA GLN A 22 -15.23 -8.11 -0.52
C GLN A 22 -15.74 -9.30 -1.34
N LYS A 23 -16.99 -9.68 -1.06
CA LYS A 23 -17.77 -10.69 -1.78
C LYS A 23 -18.09 -10.16 -3.18
N VAL A 24 -17.15 -10.28 -4.11
CA VAL A 24 -17.39 -10.06 -5.54
C VAL A 24 -18.51 -11.02 -5.96
N ARG A 25 -19.68 -10.48 -6.32
CA ARG A 25 -20.81 -11.27 -6.82
C ARG A 25 -20.43 -11.81 -8.20
N VAL A 26 -19.94 -13.06 -8.23
CA VAL A 26 -19.76 -13.81 -9.47
C VAL A 26 -21.17 -14.14 -10.03
N PRO A 27 -21.46 -13.84 -11.31
CA PRO A 27 -22.73 -14.21 -11.93
C PRO A 27 -22.98 -15.71 -11.81
N GLN A 28 -24.18 -16.07 -11.37
CA GLN A 28 -24.59 -17.45 -11.13
C GLN A 28 -24.73 -18.18 -12.48
N PRO A 29 -23.95 -19.24 -12.77
CA PRO A 29 -24.05 -19.97 -14.03
C PRO A 29 -25.35 -20.77 -14.10
N SER A 30 -26.03 -20.69 -15.23
CA SER A 30 -27.23 -21.47 -15.56
C SER A 30 -26.87 -22.93 -15.92
N ALA A 31 -27.52 -23.87 -15.22
CA ALA A 31 -27.63 -25.31 -15.45
C ALA A 31 -26.33 -26.18 -15.41
N PRO A 32 -26.35 -27.32 -14.68
CA PRO A 32 -25.20 -28.19 -14.49
C PRO A 32 -25.01 -29.14 -15.69
N ASP A 33 -24.05 -28.81 -16.56
CA ASP A 33 -23.46 -29.81 -17.46
C ASP A 33 -22.37 -30.57 -16.69
N ALA A 34 -22.26 -31.89 -16.89
CA ALA A 34 -21.47 -32.81 -16.08
C ALA A 34 -19.98 -32.41 -16.04
N THR A 35 -19.60 -31.66 -15.01
CA THR A 35 -18.35 -30.88 -14.98
C THR A 35 -17.25 -31.68 -14.32
N GLN A 36 -16.19 -31.98 -15.08
CA GLN A 36 -14.96 -32.51 -14.51
C GLN A 36 -14.43 -31.55 -13.42
N PRO A 37 -13.78 -32.06 -12.35
CA PRO A 37 -13.22 -31.23 -11.31
C PRO A 37 -12.09 -30.38 -11.91
N HIS A 38 -12.41 -29.14 -12.26
CA HIS A 38 -11.42 -28.15 -12.65
C HIS A 38 -10.51 -27.91 -11.45
N HIS A 39 -9.30 -28.46 -11.50
CA HIS A 39 -8.25 -28.11 -10.56
C HIS A 39 -8.04 -26.61 -10.64
N GLN A 40 -8.48 -25.90 -9.59
CA GLN A 40 -8.27 -24.48 -9.45
C GLN A 40 -6.77 -24.25 -9.37
N ARG A 41 -6.20 -23.74 -10.46
CA ARG A 41 -4.81 -23.31 -10.49
C ARG A 41 -4.72 -22.07 -9.62
N THR A 42 -4.09 -22.21 -8.46
CA THR A 42 -3.84 -21.09 -7.56
C THR A 42 -2.36 -20.72 -7.64
N LEU A 43 -2.02 -19.48 -7.26
CA LEU A 43 -0.62 -19.09 -7.14
C LEU A 43 0.14 -20.06 -6.23
N LEU A 44 -0.50 -20.56 -5.17
CA LEU A 44 0.09 -21.46 -4.18
C LEU A 44 0.36 -22.89 -4.69
N THR A 45 -0.27 -23.30 -5.80
CA THR A 45 0.02 -24.59 -6.46
C THR A 45 1.27 -24.55 -7.34
N LEU A 46 1.83 -23.37 -7.59
CA LEU A 46 3.09 -23.23 -8.34
C LEU A 46 4.30 -23.56 -7.44
N PRO A 47 5.36 -24.16 -8.00
CA PRO A 47 6.65 -24.28 -7.33
C PRO A 47 7.16 -22.93 -6.83
N THR A 48 7.92 -22.94 -5.74
CA THR A 48 8.40 -21.71 -5.07
C THR A 48 9.29 -20.89 -5.99
N GLU A 49 10.10 -21.51 -6.84
CA GLU A 49 10.99 -20.87 -7.79
C GLU A 49 10.20 -20.00 -8.79
N ILE A 50 9.10 -20.56 -9.31
CA ILE A 50 8.21 -19.85 -10.24
C ILE A 50 7.51 -18.68 -9.54
N ARG A 51 7.11 -18.86 -8.28
CA ARG A 51 6.51 -17.78 -7.48
C ARG A 51 7.50 -16.65 -7.22
N LEU A 52 8.73 -16.96 -6.84
CA LEU A 52 9.80 -15.97 -6.65
C LEU A 52 10.12 -15.22 -7.95
N GLU A 53 10.09 -15.90 -9.09
CA GLU A 53 10.24 -15.25 -10.41
C GLU A 53 9.09 -14.28 -10.69
N ILE A 54 7.84 -14.65 -10.40
CA ILE A 54 6.67 -13.75 -10.52
C ILE A 54 6.86 -12.50 -9.65
N TYR A 55 7.36 -12.65 -8.42
CA TYR A 55 7.57 -11.52 -7.49
C TYR A 55 8.54 -10.48 -8.01
N LYS A 56 9.50 -10.84 -8.88
CA LYS A 56 10.44 -9.88 -9.50
C LYS A 56 9.74 -8.87 -10.41
N TYR A 57 8.56 -9.21 -10.94
CA TYR A 57 7.77 -8.33 -11.81
C TYR A 57 6.69 -7.54 -11.07
N CYS A 58 6.57 -7.73 -9.75
CA CYS A 58 5.61 -7.02 -8.93
C CYS A 58 6.21 -5.70 -8.39
N SER A 59 5.36 -4.68 -8.26
CA SER A 59 5.68 -3.47 -7.48
C SER A 59 5.78 -3.82 -5.99
N THR A 60 6.47 -2.98 -5.21
CA THR A 60 6.51 -3.12 -3.74
C THR A 60 5.11 -3.10 -3.13
N PHE A 61 4.20 -2.32 -3.69
CA PHE A 61 2.81 -2.28 -3.23
C PHE A 61 2.05 -3.57 -3.55
N ALA A 62 2.20 -4.13 -4.74
CA ALA A 62 1.63 -5.44 -5.08
C ALA A 62 2.18 -6.55 -4.18
N LEU A 63 3.50 -6.56 -3.92
CA LEU A 63 4.11 -7.49 -2.97
C LEU A 63 3.54 -7.33 -1.55
N LEU A 64 3.31 -6.08 -1.11
CA LEU A 64 2.66 -5.81 0.18
C LEU A 64 1.25 -6.41 0.21
N LEU A 65 0.45 -6.22 -0.85
CA LEU A 65 -0.88 -6.82 -0.95
C LEU A 65 -0.82 -8.35 -0.91
N LEU A 66 0.12 -8.98 -1.62
CA LEU A 66 0.33 -10.44 -1.57
C LEU A 66 0.68 -10.92 -0.16
N CYS A 67 1.47 -10.15 0.60
CA CYS A 67 1.78 -10.46 1.99
C CYS A 67 0.57 -10.32 2.93
N LEU A 68 -0.44 -9.54 2.54
CA LEU A 68 -1.70 -9.40 3.29
C LEU A 68 -2.69 -10.54 2.98
N THR A 69 -2.58 -11.23 1.85
CA THR A 69 -3.52 -12.30 1.49
C THR A 69 -3.18 -13.65 2.11
N CYS A 70 -1.89 -13.97 2.28
CA CYS A 70 -1.47 -15.29 2.74
C CYS A 70 -0.14 -15.25 3.53
N GLN A 71 -0.08 -15.97 4.65
CA GLN A 71 1.14 -16.09 5.47
C GLN A 71 2.30 -16.76 4.71
N LYS A 72 2.01 -17.78 3.88
CA LYS A 72 3.04 -18.46 3.07
C LYS A 72 3.75 -17.49 2.13
N LEU A 73 2.98 -16.66 1.42
CA LEU A 73 3.54 -15.64 0.52
C LEU A 73 4.33 -14.57 1.30
N ARG A 74 3.83 -14.19 2.48
CA ARG A 74 4.55 -13.26 3.36
C ARG A 74 5.92 -13.77 3.76
N TYR A 75 6.04 -15.05 4.14
CA TYR A 75 7.32 -15.63 4.48
C TYR A 75 8.25 -15.67 3.27
N GLU A 76 7.77 -16.15 2.12
CA GLU A 76 8.58 -16.22 0.89
C GLU A 76 9.09 -14.85 0.42
N ILE A 77 8.24 -13.81 0.49
CA ILE A 77 8.63 -12.45 0.10
C ILE A 77 9.64 -11.85 1.08
N ASN A 78 9.45 -12.05 2.39
CA ASN A 78 10.37 -11.53 3.41
C ASN A 78 11.71 -12.29 3.43
N ASP A 79 11.74 -13.56 3.05
CA ASP A 79 12.97 -14.37 2.96
C ASP A 79 13.80 -14.04 1.69
N ALA A 80 13.22 -13.30 0.74
CA ALA A 80 13.86 -12.88 -0.50
C ALA A 80 14.09 -11.35 -0.56
N PRO A 81 14.98 -10.78 0.29
CA PRO A 81 15.17 -9.33 0.40
C PRO A 81 15.64 -8.69 -0.91
N SER A 82 16.41 -9.40 -1.74
CA SER A 82 16.84 -8.92 -3.05
C SER A 82 15.66 -8.65 -4.00
N THR A 83 14.60 -9.48 -3.93
CA THR A 83 13.38 -9.28 -4.73
C THR A 83 12.65 -8.02 -4.28
N LEU A 84 12.56 -7.83 -2.96
CA LEU A 84 11.92 -6.66 -2.38
C LEU A 84 12.68 -5.36 -2.69
N GLN A 85 14.01 -5.36 -2.51
CA GLN A 85 14.87 -4.18 -2.75
C GLN A 85 14.88 -3.75 -4.21
N ASN A 86 14.82 -4.71 -5.15
CA ASN A 86 14.77 -4.43 -6.58
C ASN A 86 13.35 -4.12 -7.11
N SER A 87 12.30 -4.28 -6.28
CA SER A 87 10.92 -4.04 -6.72
C SER A 87 10.62 -2.56 -6.93
N PHE A 88 9.74 -2.26 -7.89
CA PHE A 88 9.36 -0.89 -8.18
C PHE A 88 8.66 -0.24 -6.97
N GLY A 89 9.17 0.92 -6.56
CA GLY A 89 8.59 1.70 -5.48
C GLY A 89 9.11 1.35 -4.09
N PHE A 90 10.22 0.60 -3.99
CA PHE A 90 10.83 0.30 -2.70
C PHE A 90 11.46 1.53 -2.02
N SER A 91 11.46 1.54 -0.68
CA SER A 91 12.07 2.59 0.16
C SER A 91 13.12 2.00 1.10
N GLU A 92 14.33 2.56 1.03
CA GLU A 92 15.44 2.22 1.94
C GLU A 92 15.43 3.04 3.24
N TRP A 93 14.54 4.02 3.37
CA TRP A 93 14.56 5.00 4.47
C TRP A 93 14.33 4.41 5.88
N TYR A 94 13.87 3.16 5.98
CA TYR A 94 13.55 2.51 7.24
C TYR A 94 14.30 1.19 7.37
N PRO A 95 15.63 1.20 7.55
CA PRO A 95 16.44 -0.01 7.62
C PRO A 95 15.98 -0.98 8.71
N ASP A 96 15.44 -0.45 9.81
CA ASP A 96 15.02 -1.23 10.99
C ASP A 96 13.71 -2.00 10.81
N CYS A 97 13.04 -1.88 9.66
CA CYS A 97 11.86 -2.67 9.32
C CYS A 97 12.26 -3.86 8.43
N PRO A 98 12.55 -5.05 8.99
CA PRO A 98 13.03 -6.19 8.22
C PRO A 98 11.95 -6.79 7.30
N ALA A 99 10.68 -6.63 7.66
CA ALA A 99 9.55 -7.11 6.89
C ALA A 99 9.00 -6.05 5.93
N ILE A 100 8.41 -6.51 4.83
CA ILE A 100 7.61 -5.67 3.96
C ILE A 100 6.46 -5.03 4.74
N SER A 101 6.40 -3.71 4.69
CA SER A 101 5.41 -2.89 5.37
C SER A 101 5.04 -1.71 4.50
N LEU A 102 3.97 -1.00 4.87
CA LEU A 102 3.56 0.20 4.14
C LEU A 102 4.68 1.27 4.09
N PHE A 103 5.55 1.31 5.09
CA PHE A 103 6.70 2.23 5.16
C PHE A 103 7.74 1.97 4.06
N ARG A 104 7.78 0.75 3.53
CA ARG A 104 8.66 0.37 2.41
C ARG A 104 8.07 0.75 1.05
N VAL A 105 6.80 1.15 0.97
CA VAL A 105 6.15 1.58 -0.28
C VAL A 105 6.37 3.09 -0.49
N ARG A 106 7.32 3.44 -1.35
CA ARG A 106 7.62 4.81 -1.80
C ARG A 106 6.78 5.23 -2.98
N ARG A 107 6.42 4.34 -3.90
CA ARG A 107 5.70 4.70 -5.15
C ARG A 107 4.74 3.60 -5.55
N VAL A 108 3.65 4.01 -6.20
CA VAL A 108 2.75 3.12 -6.93
C VAL A 108 3.02 3.29 -8.43
N ALA A 109 2.90 2.21 -9.20
CA ALA A 109 3.27 2.09 -10.60
C ALA A 109 2.40 2.99 -11.49
N ASP A 110 1.08 2.94 -11.28
CA ASP A 110 0.10 3.57 -12.15
C ASP A 110 -1.13 4.10 -11.39
N ALA A 111 -2.09 4.63 -12.15
CA ALA A 111 -3.32 5.21 -11.63
C ALA A 111 -4.29 4.15 -11.06
N GLU A 112 -4.25 2.91 -11.55
CA GLU A 112 -5.08 1.82 -11.05
C GLU A 112 -4.59 1.38 -9.67
N GLU A 113 -3.27 1.21 -9.53
CA GLU A 113 -2.63 0.90 -8.25
C GLU A 113 -2.83 2.04 -7.24
N GLN A 114 -2.78 3.29 -7.70
CA GLN A 114 -3.13 4.46 -6.89
C GLN A 114 -4.60 4.45 -6.43
N ALA A 115 -5.53 4.10 -7.32
CA ALA A 115 -6.95 4.00 -6.98
C ALA A 115 -7.19 2.85 -5.98
N LEU A 116 -6.53 1.71 -6.20
CA LEU A 116 -6.55 0.57 -5.30
C LEU A 116 -5.99 0.95 -3.92
N PHE A 117 -4.87 1.66 -3.87
CA PHE A 117 -4.30 2.20 -2.64
C PHE A 117 -5.33 3.05 -1.89
N LYS A 118 -5.92 4.05 -2.55
CA LYS A 118 -6.91 4.96 -1.94
C LYS A 118 -8.15 4.21 -1.43
N ARG A 119 -8.52 3.12 -2.09
CA ARG A 119 -9.65 2.26 -1.70
C ARG A 119 -9.33 1.41 -0.47
N ILE A 120 -8.13 0.82 -0.42
CA ILE A 120 -7.69 -0.07 0.65
C ILE A 120 -7.33 0.72 1.92
N PHE A 121 -6.64 1.84 1.73
CA PHE A 121 -6.22 2.74 2.78
C PHE A 121 -7.03 4.03 2.62
N PRO A 122 -8.28 4.08 3.12
CA PRO A 122 -9.06 5.31 3.10
C PRO A 122 -8.45 6.35 4.06
N LYS A 123 -8.61 7.65 3.74
CA LYS A 123 -8.04 8.84 4.43
C LYS A 123 -8.32 8.96 5.94
N LYS A 124 -8.92 7.96 6.57
CA LYS A 124 -9.29 7.93 7.99
C LYS A 124 -8.10 7.60 8.89
N LEU A 125 -7.03 8.38 8.80
CA LEU A 125 -6.06 8.49 9.89
C LEU A 125 -6.38 9.81 10.59
N TYR A 126 -7.40 9.76 11.42
CA TYR A 126 -7.80 10.90 12.23
C TYR A 126 -6.74 11.13 13.29
N ILE A 127 -6.31 12.39 13.40
CA ILE A 127 -5.49 12.89 14.49
C ILE A 127 -6.39 12.93 15.72
N THR A 128 -6.35 11.90 16.54
CA THR A 128 -6.88 11.95 17.90
C THR A 128 -5.72 11.84 18.87
N GLY A 129 -5.22 13.00 19.29
CA GLY A 129 -4.35 13.18 20.46
C GLY A 129 -2.94 12.59 20.36
N THR A 130 -1.94 13.45 20.16
CA THR A 130 -0.50 13.27 20.51
C THR A 130 0.29 12.09 19.92
N LYS A 131 -0.33 11.09 19.31
CA LYS A 131 0.39 9.93 18.74
C LYS A 131 0.67 10.17 17.26
N HIS A 132 1.94 10.02 16.87
CA HIS A 132 2.41 10.14 15.49
C HIS A 132 1.70 9.10 14.61
N VAL A 133 0.69 9.53 13.86
CA VAL A 133 0.03 8.65 12.90
C VAL A 133 0.69 8.87 11.54
N PRO A 134 1.19 7.81 10.87
CA PRO A 134 1.67 7.88 9.50
C PRO A 134 0.61 8.54 8.62
N CYS A 135 0.87 9.68 8.00
CA CYS A 135 -0.04 10.21 6.98
C CYS A 135 0.57 9.97 5.61
N TYR A 136 -0.24 9.49 4.68
CA TYR A 136 0.18 9.34 3.29
C TYR A 136 -0.40 10.46 2.47
N MET A 137 0.45 11.10 1.68
CA MET A 137 0.04 12.06 0.67
C MET A 137 0.27 11.45 -0.70
N VAL A 138 -0.76 11.53 -1.53
CA VAL A 138 -0.66 11.19 -2.94
C VAL A 138 -0.68 12.51 -3.68
N CYS A 139 0.45 12.95 -4.23
CA CYS A 139 0.43 14.05 -5.19
C CYS A 139 -0.44 13.63 -6.38
N GLY A 140 -1.13 14.56 -7.05
CA GLY A 140 -2.07 14.31 -8.16
C GLY A 140 -1.55 13.49 -9.37
N GLY A 141 -0.35 12.92 -9.32
CA GLY A 141 0.16 11.87 -10.22
C GLY A 141 0.36 10.51 -9.51
N THR A 142 1.41 9.77 -9.90
CA THR A 142 1.74 8.42 -9.34
C THR A 142 2.72 8.45 -8.16
N CYS A 143 3.16 9.65 -7.74
CA CYS A 143 4.09 9.76 -6.62
C CYS A 143 3.35 9.64 -5.30
N PHE A 144 3.82 8.68 -4.49
CA PHE A 144 3.37 8.46 -3.13
C PHE A 144 4.43 9.04 -2.20
N ARG A 145 4.04 9.80 -1.18
CA ARG A 145 4.98 10.20 -0.12
C ARG A 145 4.31 9.91 1.20
N LEU A 146 4.86 8.91 1.88
CA LEU A 146 4.45 8.55 3.21
C LEU A 146 5.25 9.43 4.18
N TYR A 147 4.56 10.33 4.86
CA TYR A 147 5.15 11.21 5.85
C TYR A 147 5.00 10.55 7.21
N LEU A 148 6.14 10.15 7.79
CA LEU A 148 6.17 9.56 9.13
C LEU A 148 6.46 10.56 10.24
N ASP A 149 6.95 11.76 9.90
CA ASP A 149 7.36 12.74 10.89
C ASP A 149 6.54 14.02 10.84
N PHE A 150 5.51 14.07 11.67
CA PHE A 150 4.77 15.30 11.96
C PHE A 150 5.58 16.42 12.64
N PRO A 151 6.57 16.20 13.53
CA PRO A 151 7.14 17.31 14.29
C PRO A 151 8.01 18.23 13.41
N ARG A 152 8.56 17.73 12.30
CA ARG A 152 9.26 18.55 11.29
C ARG A 152 8.32 19.16 10.23
N LEU A 153 7.10 18.66 10.09
CA LEU A 153 6.13 19.11 9.08
C LEU A 153 5.04 20.02 9.66
N ALA A 154 4.93 20.13 10.99
CA ALA A 154 3.98 21.04 11.64
C ALA A 154 4.03 22.49 11.09
N PRO A 155 5.21 23.10 10.81
CA PRO A 155 5.26 24.44 10.21
C PRO A 155 4.73 24.47 8.77
N VAL A 156 4.89 23.37 8.02
CA VAL A 156 4.45 23.23 6.62
C VAL A 156 2.94 22.97 6.53
N MET A 157 2.34 22.36 7.56
CA MET A 157 0.89 22.16 7.60
C MET A 157 0.12 23.39 8.05
N ALA A 158 0.71 24.23 8.92
CA ALA A 158 0.09 25.46 9.41
C ALA A 158 -0.14 26.52 8.31
N THR A 159 0.54 26.42 7.16
CA THR A 159 0.46 27.38 6.06
C THR A 159 -0.65 27.11 5.05
N GLY A 160 -1.59 26.18 5.31
CA GLY A 160 -2.74 25.95 4.43
C GLY A 160 -2.40 25.28 3.08
N TRP A 161 -1.27 24.56 3.00
CA TRP A 161 -0.75 23.91 1.79
C TRP A 161 -1.57 22.70 1.28
N PHE A 162 -2.72 22.41 1.88
CA PHE A 162 -3.42 21.13 1.66
C PHE A 162 -4.57 21.16 0.65
N ASP A 163 -5.06 22.34 0.24
CA ASP A 163 -6.23 22.43 -0.64
C ASP A 163 -5.95 22.99 -2.05
N GLU A 164 -4.71 23.39 -2.37
CA GLU A 164 -4.37 23.79 -3.74
C GLU A 164 -3.73 22.63 -4.55
N PRO A 165 -4.38 22.12 -5.61
CA PRO A 165 -3.82 21.08 -6.48
C PRO A 165 -2.56 21.52 -7.25
N GLU A 166 -2.17 22.80 -7.19
CA GLU A 166 -1.04 23.36 -7.94
C GLU A 166 0.34 23.16 -7.27
N GLN A 167 0.40 22.75 -6.01
CA GLN A 167 1.66 22.76 -5.23
C GLN A 167 2.46 21.44 -5.24
N CYS A 168 2.16 20.54 -6.19
CA CYS A 168 3.10 19.44 -6.49
C CYS A 168 4.38 19.90 -7.23
N ARG A 169 4.69 21.22 -7.22
CA ARG A 169 6.00 21.76 -7.63
C ARG A 169 7.14 21.33 -6.71
N ALA A 170 6.86 21.00 -5.44
CA ALA A 170 7.88 20.56 -4.48
C ALA A 170 8.28 19.09 -4.61
N CYS A 171 7.52 18.27 -5.35
CA CYS A 171 7.97 16.94 -5.71
C CYS A 171 8.96 17.08 -6.87
N GLN A 172 10.27 17.05 -6.56
CA GLN A 172 11.33 17.11 -7.59
C GLN A 172 11.06 16.14 -8.77
N LEU A 173 10.42 14.99 -8.51
CA LEU A 173 10.03 14.01 -9.54
C LEU A 173 8.83 14.42 -10.42
N CYS A 174 7.82 15.10 -9.88
CA CYS A 174 6.71 15.63 -10.69
C CYS A 174 7.14 16.88 -11.48
N SER A 175 8.03 17.70 -10.91
CA SER A 175 8.59 18.86 -11.60
C SER A 175 9.40 18.48 -12.84
N LEU A 176 10.10 17.35 -12.83
CA LEU A 176 10.83 16.85 -14.01
C LEU A 176 9.88 16.40 -15.14
N ARG A 177 8.72 15.82 -14.80
CA ARG A 177 7.73 15.39 -15.81
C ARG A 177 6.94 16.54 -16.41
N SER A 178 6.65 17.60 -15.65
CA SER A 178 5.99 18.79 -16.20
C SER A 178 6.90 19.53 -17.21
N TRP A 179 8.21 19.55 -16.98
CA TRP A 179 9.17 20.13 -17.93
C TRP A 179 9.25 19.34 -19.25
N SER A 180 9.21 18.01 -19.21
CA SER A 180 9.18 17.20 -20.44
C SER A 180 7.91 17.34 -21.27
N ARG A 181 6.76 17.70 -20.66
CA ARG A 181 5.53 18.00 -21.42
C ARG A 181 5.56 19.41 -22.02
N ILE A 182 6.10 20.39 -21.30
CA ILE A 182 6.26 21.76 -21.80
C ILE A 182 7.30 21.82 -22.94
N ALA A 183 8.38 21.03 -22.86
CA ALA A 183 9.42 20.98 -23.89
C ALA A 183 9.01 20.28 -25.21
N LEU A 184 7.89 19.55 -25.23
CA LEU A 184 7.40 18.83 -26.42
C LEU A 184 6.21 19.50 -27.12
N GLY A 185 5.83 20.72 -26.73
CA GLY A 185 4.92 21.57 -27.51
C GLY A 185 3.59 20.91 -27.90
N ARG A 186 2.93 20.23 -26.96
CA ARG A 186 1.52 19.83 -27.10
C ARG A 186 0.68 20.45 -26.00
#